data_AF-F3G869-F1
#
_entry.id   AF-F3G869-F1
#
_cell.length_a   1.000
_cell.length_b   1.000
_cell.length_c   1.000
_cell.angle_alpha   90.00
_cell.angle_beta   90.00
_cell.angle_gamma   90.00
#
_symmetry.space_group_name_H-M   'P 1'
#
loop_
_entity.id
_entity.type
_entity.pdbx_description
1 polymer ?
#
loop_
_entity_poly.entity_id
_entity_poly.type
_entity_poly.pdbx_seq_one_letter_code
_entity_poly.pdbx_strand_id
1 'polypeptide(L)'
;MKTRMLTHARLLEKVVYDQDTGKFEHLGRRQPKVGQFDKDGYVKISIDGIKHQAHRLAWLYMTGSYPPADMHVDHVNAVRDDNRWQNLRLATYAENQAYRLASPREGPGRGASGIRSVYWDARKQRWFVQVRSNNKVHYGGYHEDILAAAADAKALRESLSRAAA
;
A
#
# COMPACT_ATOMS: atom_id res chain seq x y z
N MET A 1 8.13 -31.19 -1.61
CA MET A 1 9.17 -30.29 -2.16
C MET A 1 9.46 -29.21 -1.12
N LYS A 2 10.70 -29.06 -0.66
CA LYS A 2 11.08 -27.93 0.21
C LYS A 2 11.04 -26.67 -0.65
N THR A 3 10.01 -25.83 -0.47
CA THR A 3 9.97 -24.48 -1.04
C THR A 3 11.16 -23.72 -0.49
N ARG A 4 12.26 -23.65 -1.24
CA ARG A 4 13.40 -22.82 -0.87
C ARG A 4 12.94 -21.37 -0.94
N MET A 5 12.94 -20.70 0.21
CA MET A 5 12.70 -19.28 0.32
C MET A 5 13.71 -18.54 -0.59
N LEU A 6 13.24 -17.54 -1.33
CA LEU A 6 14.10 -16.78 -2.23
C LEU A 6 15.06 -15.93 -1.39
N THR A 7 16.37 -16.07 -1.60
CA THR A 7 17.36 -15.25 -0.91
C THR A 7 17.56 -13.92 -1.63
N HIS A 8 18.02 -12.91 -0.89
CA HIS A 8 18.35 -11.59 -1.47
C HIS A 8 19.42 -11.70 -2.55
N ALA A 9 20.51 -12.42 -2.28
CA ALA A 9 21.56 -12.65 -3.27
C ALA A 9 21.00 -13.29 -4.56
N ARG A 10 20.12 -14.28 -4.43
CA ARG A 10 19.51 -14.92 -5.59
C ARG A 10 18.55 -14.00 -6.35
N LEU A 11 17.85 -13.11 -5.65
CA LEU A 11 17.03 -12.09 -6.29
C LEU A 11 17.91 -11.15 -7.14
N LEU A 12 19.00 -10.64 -6.58
CA LEU A 12 19.94 -9.73 -7.27
C LEU A 12 20.59 -10.38 -8.50
N GLU A 13 20.87 -11.70 -8.46
CA GLU A 13 21.38 -12.44 -9.62
C GLU A 13 20.39 -12.50 -10.80
N LYS A 14 19.08 -12.38 -10.51
CA LYS A 14 18.02 -12.72 -11.47
C LYS A 14 17.28 -11.52 -12.02
N VAL A 15 17.24 -10.42 -11.28
CA VAL A 15 16.51 -9.23 -11.69
C VAL A 15 17.23 -7.95 -11.30
N VAL A 16 16.99 -6.91 -12.08
CA VAL A 16 17.26 -5.52 -11.72
C VAL A 16 15.94 -4.86 -11.37
N TYR A 17 15.94 -4.03 -10.34
CA TYR A 17 14.79 -3.25 -9.89
C TYR A 17 15.14 -1.77 -9.96
N ASP A 18 14.29 -0.98 -10.61
CA ASP A 18 14.36 0.48 -10.62
C ASP A 18 13.42 1.05 -9.56
N GLN A 19 14.00 1.69 -8.54
CA GLN A 19 13.26 2.23 -7.40
C GLN A 19 12.33 3.39 -7.74
N ASP A 20 12.65 4.16 -8.79
CA ASP A 20 11.93 5.38 -9.17
C ASP A 20 10.75 5.08 -10.09
N THR A 21 10.87 4.01 -10.89
CA THR A 21 9.79 3.55 -11.78
C THR A 21 9.02 2.35 -11.24
N GLY A 22 9.57 1.62 -10.28
CA GLY A 22 8.97 0.41 -9.71
C GLY A 22 9.05 -0.81 -10.63
N LYS A 23 9.82 -0.72 -11.72
CA LYS A 23 9.90 -1.76 -12.75
C LYS A 23 10.98 -2.77 -12.43
N PHE A 24 10.75 -4.01 -12.86
CA PHE A 24 11.70 -5.10 -12.77
C PHE A 24 12.09 -5.59 -14.15
N GLU A 25 13.34 -5.97 -14.30
CA GLU A 25 13.87 -6.54 -15.53
C GLU A 25 14.63 -7.83 -15.22
N HIS A 26 14.39 -8.88 -16.00
CA HIS A 26 15.08 -10.16 -15.82
C HIS A 26 16.47 -10.14 -16.45
N LEU A 27 17.49 -10.44 -15.65
CA LEU A 27 18.85 -10.61 -16.14
C LEU A 27 18.98 -11.91 -16.95
N GLY A 28 19.60 -11.82 -18.12
CA GLY A 28 19.91 -12.96 -18.98
C GLY A 28 18.73 -13.56 -19.75
N ARG A 29 17.53 -12.96 -19.73
CA ARG A 29 16.42 -13.35 -20.60
C ARG A 29 16.37 -12.49 -21.85
N ARG A 30 16.20 -13.14 -23.01
CA ARG A 30 16.10 -12.51 -24.33
C ARG A 30 14.77 -11.78 -24.57
N GLN A 31 13.79 -11.97 -23.68
CA GLN A 31 12.45 -11.36 -23.72
C GLN A 31 12.16 -10.72 -22.35
N PRO A 32 11.91 -9.40 -22.29
CA PRO A 32 11.79 -8.64 -21.03
C PRO A 32 10.40 -8.74 -20.38
N LYS A 33 9.59 -9.78 -20.69
CA LYS A 33 8.22 -9.87 -20.16
C LYS A 33 8.26 -10.17 -18.66
N VAL A 34 8.29 -9.10 -17.87
CA VAL A 34 8.32 -9.12 -16.42
C VAL A 34 7.00 -8.58 -15.91
N GLY A 35 6.43 -9.26 -14.92
CA GLY A 35 5.14 -8.87 -14.37
C GLY A 35 3.96 -9.50 -15.12
N GLN A 36 3.21 -10.34 -14.42
CA GLN A 36 1.84 -10.71 -14.77
C GLN A 36 0.93 -10.22 -13.67
N PHE A 37 -0.17 -9.56 -14.03
CA PHE A 37 -1.22 -9.24 -13.07
C PHE A 37 -1.86 -10.53 -12.56
N ASP A 38 -2.11 -10.61 -11.25
CA ASP A 38 -3.00 -11.61 -10.70
C ASP A 38 -4.46 -11.14 -10.72
N LYS A 39 -5.37 -12.03 -10.29
CA LYS A 39 -6.81 -11.76 -10.22
C LYS A 39 -7.15 -10.55 -9.33
N ASP A 40 -6.26 -10.20 -8.41
CA ASP A 40 -6.44 -9.11 -7.45
C ASP A 40 -5.75 -7.81 -7.94
N GLY A 41 -5.14 -7.83 -9.13
CA GLY A 41 -4.48 -6.67 -9.75
C GLY A 41 -3.03 -6.45 -9.31
N TYR A 42 -2.42 -7.39 -8.58
CA TYR A 42 -1.01 -7.29 -8.20
C TYR A 42 -0.09 -7.80 -9.31
N VAL A 43 1.01 -7.09 -9.54
CA VAL A 43 2.07 -7.55 -10.43
C VAL A 43 2.83 -8.71 -9.77
N LYS A 44 2.97 -9.83 -10.49
CA LYS A 44 3.75 -11.01 -10.09
C LYS A 44 4.93 -11.25 -11.00
N ILE A 45 6.07 -11.58 -10.41
CA ILE A 45 7.33 -11.84 -11.09
C ILE A 45 7.75 -13.27 -10.77
N SER A 46 8.21 -14.00 -11.78
CA SER A 46 8.63 -15.39 -11.61
C SER A 46 10.14 -15.47 -11.44
N ILE A 47 10.61 -15.86 -10.25
CA ILE A 47 12.03 -16.13 -9.98
C ILE A 47 12.17 -17.64 -9.79
N ASP A 48 13.07 -18.28 -10.55
CA ASP A 48 13.31 -19.74 -10.50
C ASP A 48 12.01 -20.59 -10.58
N GLY A 49 11.02 -20.14 -11.36
CA GLY A 49 9.73 -20.82 -11.54
C GLY A 49 8.69 -20.55 -10.45
N ILE A 50 9.03 -19.79 -9.40
CA ILE A 50 8.11 -19.41 -8.32
C ILE A 50 7.61 -17.99 -8.55
N LYS A 51 6.30 -17.77 -8.44
CA LYS A 51 5.69 -16.44 -8.59
C LYS A 51 5.71 -15.68 -7.26
N HIS A 52 6.30 -14.50 -7.26
CA HIS A 52 6.35 -13.58 -6.13
C HIS A 52 5.65 -12.27 -6.48
N GLN A 53 5.03 -11.60 -5.49
CA GLN A 53 4.45 -10.27 -5.69
C GLN A 53 5.55 -9.21 -5.82
N ALA A 54 5.41 -8.31 -6.81
CA ALA A 54 6.43 -7.32 -7.15
C ALA A 54 6.76 -6.39 -5.97
N HIS A 55 5.75 -5.85 -5.28
CA HIS A 55 5.97 -5.01 -4.09
C HIS A 55 6.78 -5.70 -2.98
N ARG A 56 6.59 -7.02 -2.77
CA ARG A 56 7.39 -7.78 -1.79
C ARG A 56 8.81 -8.03 -2.26
N LEU A 57 8.99 -8.25 -3.58
CA LEU A 57 10.33 -8.35 -4.16
C LEU A 57 11.07 -7.02 -4.08
N ALA A 58 10.38 -5.89 -4.28
CA ALA A 58 10.98 -4.56 -4.18
C ALA A 58 11.49 -4.33 -2.76
N TRP A 59 10.70 -4.71 -1.76
CA TRP A 59 11.13 -4.70 -0.36
C TRP A 59 12.36 -5.56 -0.11
N LEU A 60 12.34 -6.83 -0.54
CA LEU A 60 13.47 -7.74 -0.37
C LEU A 60 14.72 -7.21 -1.09
N TYR A 61 14.57 -6.63 -2.28
CA TYR A 61 15.66 -6.04 -3.06
C TYR A 61 16.32 -4.87 -2.32
N MET A 62 15.53 -3.95 -1.79
CA MET A 62 16.01 -2.73 -1.15
C MET A 62 16.54 -2.96 0.27
N THR A 63 15.95 -3.89 1.02
CA THR A 63 16.26 -4.08 2.45
C THR A 63 17.12 -5.31 2.73
N GLY A 64 17.26 -6.22 1.77
CA GLY A 64 17.98 -7.49 1.95
C GLY A 64 17.27 -8.54 2.79
N SER A 65 16.11 -8.21 3.37
CA SER A 65 15.33 -9.11 4.23
C SER A 65 13.85 -9.10 3.89
N TYR A 66 13.14 -10.17 4.25
CA TYR A 66 11.68 -10.15 4.21
C TYR A 66 11.12 -9.20 5.27
N PRO A 67 9.91 -8.63 5.06
CA PRO A 67 9.23 -7.89 6.10
C PRO A 67 9.02 -8.78 7.35
N PRO A 68 8.93 -8.19 8.55
CA PRO A 68 8.55 -8.92 9.76
C PRO A 68 7.28 -9.74 9.56
N ALA A 69 7.16 -10.87 10.25
CA ALA A 69 6.10 -11.86 10.00
C ALA A 69 4.66 -11.31 10.21
N ASP A 70 4.52 -10.30 11.05
CA ASP A 70 3.29 -9.60 11.40
C ASP A 70 3.04 -8.33 10.54
N MET A 71 3.94 -8.02 9.61
CA MET A 71 3.84 -6.85 8.75
C MET A 71 3.66 -7.23 7.28
N HIS A 72 3.05 -6.32 6.54
CA HIS A 72 2.83 -6.42 5.11
C HIS A 72 3.43 -5.21 4.40
N VAL A 73 3.95 -5.45 3.20
CA VAL A 73 4.35 -4.36 2.30
C VAL A 73 3.09 -3.91 1.56
N ASP A 74 2.71 -2.66 1.76
CA ASP A 74 1.47 -2.05 1.25
C ASP A 74 1.76 -0.82 0.38
N HIS A 75 0.82 -0.49 -0.50
CA HIS A 75 0.92 0.64 -1.43
C HIS A 75 0.31 1.90 -0.80
N VAL A 76 1.08 2.97 -0.65
CA VAL A 76 0.64 4.25 -0.05
C VAL A 76 -0.54 4.84 -0.81
N ASN A 77 -0.49 4.83 -2.14
CA ASN A 77 -1.55 5.35 -3.01
C ASN A 77 -2.66 4.32 -3.34
N ALA A 78 -2.59 3.11 -2.80
CA ALA A 78 -3.50 1.99 -3.09
C ALA A 78 -3.57 1.53 -4.57
N VAL A 79 -2.60 1.94 -5.40
CA VAL A 79 -2.45 1.50 -6.78
C VAL A 79 -1.51 0.28 -6.80
N ARG A 80 -2.05 -0.90 -7.13
CA ARG A 80 -1.40 -2.21 -6.88
C ARG A 80 -0.23 -2.54 -7.80
N ASP A 81 -0.11 -1.84 -8.91
CA ASP A 81 0.95 -1.97 -9.91
C ASP A 81 2.01 -0.86 -9.82
N ASP A 82 1.77 0.16 -9.01
CA ASP A 82 2.73 1.20 -8.69
C ASP A 82 3.72 0.71 -7.63
N ASN A 83 4.70 -0.08 -8.07
CA ASN A 83 5.68 -0.70 -7.18
C ASN A 83 6.91 0.19 -6.90
N ARG A 84 6.83 1.51 -7.12
CA ARG A 84 7.93 2.45 -6.80
C ARG A 84 8.28 2.40 -5.32
N TRP A 85 9.56 2.51 -4.98
CA TRP A 85 10.02 2.37 -3.58
C TRP A 85 9.35 3.37 -2.64
N GLN A 86 9.26 4.64 -3.07
CA GLN A 86 8.58 5.71 -2.33
C GLN A 86 7.07 5.46 -2.10
N ASN A 87 6.45 4.57 -2.88
CA ASN A 87 5.04 4.22 -2.76
C ASN A 87 4.81 2.96 -1.91
N LEU A 88 5.87 2.33 -1.39
CA LEU A 88 5.76 1.14 -0.54
C LEU A 88 5.98 1.51 0.93
N ARG A 89 5.21 0.87 1.81
CA ARG A 89 5.36 1.00 3.26
C ARG A 89 5.13 -0.32 3.97
N LEU A 90 5.68 -0.47 5.17
CA LEU A 90 5.21 -1.50 6.08
C LEU A 90 3.85 -1.09 6.68
N ALA A 91 2.96 -2.05 6.76
CA ALA A 91 1.65 -1.90 7.35
C ALA A 91 1.29 -3.18 8.10
N THR A 92 0.75 -3.02 9.29
CA THR A 92 0.00 -4.10 9.94
C THR A 92 -1.25 -4.44 9.12
N TYR A 93 -1.82 -5.62 9.36
CA TYR A 93 -3.07 -6.01 8.73
C TYR A 93 -4.19 -4.98 8.94
N ALA A 94 -4.30 -4.42 10.16
CA ALA A 94 -5.30 -3.41 10.49
C ALA A 94 -5.09 -2.10 9.71
N GLU A 95 -3.85 -1.66 9.55
CA GLU A 95 -3.52 -0.44 8.80
C GLU A 95 -3.75 -0.58 7.30
N ASN A 96 -3.41 -1.74 6.72
CA ASN A 96 -3.71 -2.05 5.33
C ASN A 96 -5.23 -2.02 5.08
N GLN A 97 -6.02 -2.69 5.94
CA GLN A 97 -7.48 -2.68 5.81
C GLN A 97 -8.09 -1.27 5.95
N ALA A 98 -7.57 -0.47 6.89
CA ALA A 98 -8.01 0.91 7.05
C ALA A 98 -7.70 1.79 5.82
N TYR A 99 -6.56 1.58 5.14
CA TYR A 99 -6.25 2.27 3.88
C TYR A 99 -7.11 1.76 2.71
N ARG A 100 -7.41 0.47 2.61
CA ARG A 100 -8.31 -0.08 1.56
C ARG A 100 -9.74 0.45 1.65
N LEU A 101 -10.21 0.80 2.85
CA LEU A 101 -11.52 1.44 3.04
C LEU A 101 -11.52 2.93 2.65
N ALA A 102 -10.34 3.54 2.55
CA ALA A 102 -10.14 4.94 2.17
C ALA A 102 -9.93 5.16 0.67
N SER A 103 -9.51 4.12 -0.06
CA SER A 103 -9.38 4.18 -1.52
C SER A 103 -10.73 4.47 -2.17
N PRO A 104 -10.75 5.26 -3.26
CA PRO A 104 -11.98 5.57 -3.96
C PRO A 104 -12.62 4.28 -4.48
N ARG A 105 -13.74 3.90 -3.87
CA ARG A 105 -14.65 2.94 -4.48
C ARG A 105 -15.51 3.73 -5.43
N GLU A 106 -15.58 3.32 -6.70
CA GLU A 106 -16.58 3.84 -7.62
C GLU A 106 -17.97 3.58 -7.03
N GLY A 107 -18.68 4.66 -6.68
CA GLY A 107 -20.02 4.63 -6.10
C GLY A 107 -20.19 5.57 -4.89
N PRO A 108 -21.43 5.96 -4.54
CA PRO A 108 -21.74 6.95 -3.49
C PRO A 108 -21.58 6.41 -2.05
N GLY A 109 -20.60 5.53 -1.83
CA GLY A 109 -20.29 4.92 -0.53
C GLY A 109 -19.11 5.60 0.17
N ARG A 110 -18.80 5.12 1.39
CA ARG A 110 -17.77 5.61 2.33
C ARG A 110 -16.31 5.72 1.79
N GLY A 111 -16.09 5.59 0.49
CA GLY A 111 -14.79 5.82 -0.18
C GLY A 111 -14.79 6.99 -1.17
N ALA A 112 -15.91 7.71 -1.39
CA ALA A 112 -16.04 8.68 -2.49
C ALA A 112 -15.05 9.87 -2.45
N SER A 113 -14.40 10.16 -1.32
CA SER A 113 -13.41 11.24 -1.20
C SER A 113 -12.06 10.89 -1.86
N GLY A 114 -11.74 9.59 -1.99
CA GLY A 114 -10.39 9.12 -2.33
C GLY A 114 -9.31 9.45 -1.28
N ILE A 115 -9.69 10.04 -0.14
CA ILE A 115 -8.78 10.51 0.91
C ILE A 115 -9.07 9.77 2.21
N ARG A 116 -8.03 9.21 2.82
CA ARG A 116 -8.15 8.45 4.06
C ARG A 116 -8.74 9.26 5.19
N SER A 117 -9.74 8.66 5.85
CA SER A 117 -10.47 9.24 6.98
C SER A 117 -11.29 10.48 6.67
N VAL A 118 -11.52 10.77 5.38
CA VAL A 118 -12.38 11.85 4.91
C VAL A 118 -13.59 11.25 4.20
N TYR A 119 -14.78 11.73 4.52
CA TYR A 119 -16.04 11.19 4.03
C TYR A 119 -16.99 12.33 3.64
N TRP A 120 -17.83 12.17 2.63
CA TRP A 120 -18.88 13.15 2.30
C TRP A 120 -20.17 12.82 3.05
N ASP A 121 -20.74 13.79 3.77
CA ASP A 121 -22.10 13.73 4.30
C ASP A 121 -23.05 14.48 3.36
N ALA A 122 -23.79 13.74 2.54
CA ALA A 122 -24.73 14.30 1.59
C ALA A 122 -25.89 15.09 2.24
N ARG A 123 -26.24 14.79 3.49
CA ARG A 123 -27.34 15.48 4.19
C ARG A 123 -26.91 16.86 4.65
N LYS A 124 -25.65 17.00 5.06
CA LYS A 124 -25.05 18.27 5.51
C LYS A 124 -24.31 19.00 4.40
N GLN A 125 -24.13 18.36 3.25
CA GLN A 125 -23.30 18.81 2.14
C GLN A 125 -21.92 19.25 2.61
N ARG A 126 -21.30 18.44 3.47
CA ARG A 126 -20.00 18.72 4.06
C ARG A 126 -19.14 17.46 4.11
N TRP A 127 -17.84 17.64 3.93
CA TRP A 127 -16.84 16.62 4.24
C TRP A 127 -16.76 16.45 5.75
N PHE A 128 -16.51 15.25 6.25
CA PHE A 128 -16.27 15.02 7.67
C PHE A 128 -15.12 14.05 7.87
N VAL A 129 -14.42 14.24 8.99
CA VAL A 129 -13.25 13.46 9.35
C VAL A 129 -13.63 12.41 10.39
N GLN A 130 -13.31 11.16 10.11
CA GLN A 130 -13.45 10.06 11.05
C GLN A 130 -12.20 9.17 11.04
N VAL A 131 -11.54 9.06 12.19
CA VAL A 131 -10.35 8.24 12.38
C VAL A 131 -10.66 7.14 13.39
N ARG A 132 -10.39 5.89 13.01
CA ARG A 132 -10.47 4.75 13.96
C ARG A 132 -9.07 4.43 14.46
N SER A 133 -8.89 4.46 15.78
CA SER A 133 -7.65 4.08 16.48
C SER A 133 -8.00 3.36 17.78
N ASN A 134 -7.25 2.31 18.16
CA ASN A 134 -7.45 1.56 19.41
C ASN A 134 -8.91 1.13 19.67
N ASN A 135 -9.58 0.59 18.64
CA ASN A 135 -11.02 0.22 18.65
C ASN A 135 -12.01 1.37 18.95
N LYS A 136 -11.53 2.62 19.04
CA LYS A 136 -12.36 3.81 19.23
C LYS A 136 -12.44 4.64 17.95
N VAL A 137 -13.55 5.32 17.79
CA VAL A 137 -13.80 6.23 16.67
C VAL A 137 -13.63 7.66 17.17
N HIS A 138 -12.75 8.41 16.52
CA HIS A 138 -12.46 9.81 16.78
C HIS A 138 -12.99 10.65 15.62
N TYR A 139 -13.71 11.72 15.94
CA TYR A 139 -14.29 12.63 14.96
C TYR A 139 -13.46 13.90 14.88
N GLY A 140 -13.05 14.26 13.65
CA GLY A 140 -12.28 15.48 13.35
C GLY A 140 -13.13 16.62 12.78
N GLY A 141 -14.44 16.59 13.03
CA GLY A 141 -15.36 17.65 12.61
C GLY A 141 -15.85 17.55 11.15
N TYR A 142 -16.59 18.59 10.74
CA TYR A 142 -17.13 18.78 9.39
C TYR A 142 -16.44 19.97 8.73
N HIS A 143 -16.26 19.88 7.42
CA HIS A 143 -15.50 20.78 6.57
C HIS A 143 -16.25 21.02 5.27
N GLU A 144 -16.22 22.24 4.75
CA GLU A 144 -16.80 22.55 3.44
C GLU A 144 -15.85 22.17 2.31
N ASP A 145 -14.55 22.28 2.55
CA ASP A 145 -13.49 21.95 1.62
C ASP A 145 -12.85 20.58 1.91
N ILE A 146 -12.56 19.83 0.85
CA ILE A 146 -12.00 18.49 0.96
C ILE A 146 -10.53 18.51 1.40
N LEU A 147 -9.76 19.55 1.06
CA LEU A 147 -8.36 19.67 1.44
C LEU A 147 -8.23 20.04 2.92
N ALA A 148 -9.11 20.89 3.44
CA ALA A 148 -9.23 21.17 4.87
C ALA A 148 -9.52 19.88 5.66
N ALA A 149 -10.50 19.08 5.21
CA ALA A 149 -10.79 17.78 5.81
C ALA A 149 -9.59 16.82 5.75
N ALA A 150 -8.83 16.82 4.65
CA ALA A 150 -7.65 15.99 4.48
C ALA A 150 -6.51 16.37 5.45
N ALA A 151 -6.28 17.67 5.65
CA ALA A 151 -5.29 18.18 6.59
C ALA A 151 -5.64 17.77 8.04
N ASP A 152 -6.90 17.94 8.43
CA ASP A 152 -7.39 17.54 9.75
C ASP A 152 -7.33 16.02 9.97
N ALA A 153 -7.70 15.24 8.94
CA ALA A 153 -7.57 13.79 8.97
C ALA A 153 -6.12 13.33 9.13
N LYS A 154 -5.15 14.06 8.56
CA LYS A 154 -3.72 13.79 8.77
C LYS A 154 -3.29 14.14 10.21
N ALA A 155 -3.60 15.34 10.67
CA ALA A 155 -3.24 15.81 12.01
C ALA A 155 -3.81 14.91 13.12
N LEU A 156 -5.09 14.50 12.99
CA LEU A 156 -5.75 13.61 13.95
C LEU A 156 -5.16 12.20 13.97
N ARG A 157 -4.70 11.67 12.82
CA ARG A 157 -4.01 10.38 12.79
C ARG A 157 -2.65 10.45 13.48
N GLU A 158 -1.90 11.52 13.23
CA GLU A 158 -0.58 11.72 13.85
C GLU A 158 -0.67 11.90 15.36
N SER A 159 -1.68 12.63 15.86
CA SER A 159 -1.88 12.79 17.30
C SER A 159 -2.25 11.46 17.98
N LEU A 160 -3.12 10.67 17.37
CA LEU A 160 -3.53 9.35 17.90
C LEU A 160 -2.43 8.30 17.80
N SER A 161 -1.52 8.41 16.83
CA SER A 161 -0.35 7.54 16.73
C SER A 161 0.70 7.84 17.80
N ARG A 162 0.87 9.12 18.18
CA ARG A 162 1.81 9.55 19.23
C ARG A 162 1.32 9.23 20.64
N ALA A 163 0.01 9.20 20.86
CA ALA A 163 -0.58 8.89 22.16
C ALA A 163 -0.59 7.39 22.50
N ALA A 164 -0.19 6.53 21.56
CA ALA A 164 -0.16 5.07 21.72
C ALA A 164 1.26 4.51 21.92
N ALA A 165 2.29 5.37 21.92
CA ALA A 165 3.68 5.06 22.23
C ALA A 165 4.00 5.51 23.66
#